data_AF-A0A175QQE7-F1
#
_entry.id   AF-A0A175QQE7-F1
#
_cell.length_a   1.000
_cell.length_b   1.000
_cell.length_c   1.000
_cell.angle_alpha   90.00
_cell.angle_beta   90.00
_cell.angle_gamma   90.00
#
_symmetry.space_group_name_H-M   'P 1'
#
loop_
_entity.id
_entity.type
_entity.pdbx_description
1 polymer ?
#
loop_
_entity_poly.entity_id
_entity_poly.type
_entity_poly.pdbx_seq_one_letter_code
_entity_poly.pdbx_strand_id
1 'polypeptide(L)'
;MTRLLGFAVFASIVAMAFPSVFERYRATLQTGEAEQLTPPAKVVEAKLPAPASGRGLQLRAGADGHFRTEARFEGRIEPVLIDTGATYVAVNERTARRLGINVPPEAFTGVAQTANGPMPVALAKARRIAIGSVEVRDVDVMVAKGEA
;
A
#
# COMPACT_ATOMS: atom_id res chain seq x y z
N MET A 1 -48.36 35.89 32.38
CA MET A 1 -48.75 34.49 32.06
C MET A 1 -49.53 34.36 30.74
N THR A 2 -50.53 35.21 30.49
CA THR A 2 -51.44 35.13 29.32
C THR A 2 -50.78 35.29 27.94
N ARG A 3 -49.71 36.09 27.81
CA ARG A 3 -48.96 36.24 26.55
C ARG A 3 -48.14 35.01 26.16
N LEU A 4 -47.64 34.26 27.15
CA LEU A 4 -46.87 33.03 26.93
C LEU A 4 -47.79 31.86 26.51
N LEU A 5 -49.00 31.82 27.08
CA LEU A 5 -50.03 30.83 26.73
C LEU A 5 -50.56 31.04 25.31
N GLY A 6 -50.76 32.29 24.89
CA GLY A 6 -51.19 32.62 23.51
C GLY A 6 -50.16 32.22 22.45
N PHE A 7 -48.87 32.38 22.75
CA PHE A 7 -47.78 32.00 21.83
C PHE A 7 -47.67 30.48 21.67
N ALA A 8 -47.84 29.72 22.76
CA ALA A 8 -47.83 28.26 22.73
C ALA A 8 -49.00 27.67 21.91
N VAL A 9 -50.20 28.25 22.03
CA VAL A 9 -51.36 27.84 21.24
C VAL A 9 -51.17 28.16 19.76
N PHE A 10 -50.65 29.35 19.44
CA PHE A 10 -50.36 29.74 18.05
C PHE A 10 -49.29 28.84 17.41
N ALA A 11 -48.19 28.56 18.12
CA ALA A 11 -47.15 27.65 17.64
C ALA A 11 -47.66 26.22 17.42
N SER A 12 -48.62 25.76 18.25
CA SER A 12 -49.25 24.45 18.11
C SER A 12 -50.17 24.38 16.88
N ILE A 13 -50.94 25.44 16.59
CA ILE A 13 -51.80 25.53 15.41
C ILE A 13 -50.95 25.61 14.12
N VAL A 14 -49.86 26.37 14.17
CA VAL A 14 -48.86 26.43 13.08
C VAL A 14 -48.28 25.02 12.85
N ALA A 15 -47.82 24.33 13.89
CA ALA A 15 -47.28 22.97 13.76
C ALA A 15 -48.28 21.96 13.15
N MET A 16 -49.58 22.12 13.44
CA MET A 16 -50.65 21.29 12.87
C MET A 16 -50.97 21.62 11.40
N ALA A 17 -50.64 22.83 10.92
CA ALA A 17 -50.89 23.28 9.56
C ALA A 17 -49.74 23.00 8.57
N PHE A 18 -48.55 22.61 9.06
CA PHE A 18 -47.39 22.26 8.24
C PHE A 18 -47.02 20.76 8.08
N PRO A 19 -47.89 19.75 8.32
CA PRO A 19 -47.54 18.35 8.01
C PRO A 19 -47.21 18.16 6.53
N SER A 20 -47.71 19.02 5.64
CA SER A 20 -47.43 18.99 4.21
C SER A 20 -45.97 19.24 3.85
N VAL A 21 -45.20 19.98 4.64
CA VAL A 21 -43.77 20.23 4.33
C VAL A 21 -42.95 19.00 4.70
N PHE A 22 -43.24 18.40 5.84
CA PHE A 22 -42.59 17.16 6.27
C PHE A 22 -42.95 15.99 5.35
N GLU A 23 -44.22 15.87 4.95
CA GLU A 23 -44.66 14.87 3.98
C GLU A 23 -44.06 15.10 2.59
N ARG A 24 -43.94 16.35 2.13
CA ARG A 24 -43.22 16.66 0.88
C ARG A 24 -41.74 16.33 0.97
N TYR A 25 -41.10 16.63 2.11
CA TYR A 25 -39.70 16.29 2.33
C TYR A 25 -39.48 14.78 2.35
N ARG A 26 -40.33 14.02 3.05
CA ARG A 26 -40.31 12.55 3.05
C ARG A 26 -40.61 11.96 1.67
N ALA A 27 -41.59 12.50 0.95
CA ALA A 27 -41.91 12.08 -0.41
C ALA A 27 -40.70 12.27 -1.31
N THR A 28 -40.03 13.45 -1.27
CA THR A 28 -38.81 13.72 -2.04
C THR A 28 -37.67 12.74 -1.70
N LEU A 29 -37.47 12.41 -0.42
CA LEU A 29 -36.48 11.41 0.01
C LEU A 29 -36.83 9.99 -0.41
N GLN A 30 -38.12 9.66 -0.54
CA GLN A 30 -38.61 8.35 -0.98
C GLN A 30 -38.68 8.22 -2.51
N THR A 31 -38.83 9.33 -3.25
CA THR A 31 -38.75 9.40 -4.72
C THR A 31 -37.34 9.51 -5.26
N GLY A 32 -36.32 9.67 -4.40
CA GLY A 32 -34.94 9.40 -4.81
C GLY A 32 -34.89 7.94 -5.22
N GLU A 33 -34.86 7.68 -6.54
CA GLU A 33 -34.72 6.35 -7.11
C GLU A 33 -33.67 5.63 -6.28
N ALA A 34 -34.05 4.51 -5.66
CA ALA A 34 -33.10 3.65 -4.99
C ALA A 34 -32.03 3.34 -6.03
N GLU A 35 -30.86 3.96 -5.88
CA GLU A 35 -29.76 3.78 -6.82
C GLU A 35 -29.49 2.29 -6.83
N GLN A 36 -29.97 1.62 -7.88
CA GLN A 36 -29.70 0.21 -8.09
C GLN A 36 -28.22 0.16 -8.43
N LEU A 37 -27.41 0.04 -7.38
CA LEU A 37 -26.01 -0.27 -7.51
C LEU A 37 -25.96 -1.54 -8.35
N THR A 38 -25.48 -1.39 -9.58
CA THR A 38 -25.24 -2.55 -10.42
C THR A 38 -24.33 -3.46 -9.60
N PRO A 39 -24.68 -4.74 -9.38
CA PRO A 39 -23.81 -5.64 -8.65
C PRO A 39 -22.41 -5.52 -9.24
N PRO A 40 -21.36 -5.32 -8.41
CA PRO A 40 -20.01 -5.20 -8.92
C PRO A 40 -19.76 -6.42 -9.82
N ALA A 41 -19.25 -6.16 -11.03
CA ALA A 41 -18.94 -7.23 -11.97
C ALA A 41 -18.15 -8.30 -11.22
N LYS A 42 -18.60 -9.56 -11.30
CA LYS A 42 -17.92 -10.68 -10.67
C LYS A 42 -16.48 -10.64 -11.17
N VAL A 43 -15.53 -10.34 -10.28
CA VAL A 43 -14.10 -10.31 -10.61
C VAL A 43 -13.73 -11.76 -10.91
N VAL A 44 -13.86 -12.14 -12.17
CA VAL A 44 -13.25 -13.36 -12.68
C VAL A 44 -11.78 -13.03 -12.74
N GLU A 45 -11.03 -13.55 -11.78
CA GLU A 45 -9.57 -13.53 -11.83
C GLU A 45 -9.20 -14.09 -13.21
N ALA A 46 -8.73 -13.21 -14.09
CA ALA A 46 -8.31 -13.60 -15.42
C ALA A 46 -7.27 -14.69 -15.21
N LYS A 47 -7.55 -15.90 -15.72
CA LYS A 47 -6.59 -17.00 -15.66
C LYS A 47 -5.32 -16.49 -16.33
N LEU A 48 -4.35 -16.10 -15.51
CA LEU A 48 -3.06 -15.63 -15.99
C LEU A 48 -2.54 -16.72 -16.93
N PRO A 49 -2.10 -16.37 -18.15
CA PRO A 49 -1.43 -17.34 -18.99
C PRO A 49 -0.32 -17.98 -18.15
N ALA A 50 -0.28 -19.32 -18.14
CA ALA A 50 0.82 -20.03 -17.50
C ALA A 50 2.12 -19.38 -17.99
N PRO A 51 3.06 -19.04 -17.08
CA PRO A 51 4.22 -18.24 -17.45
C PRO A 51 4.88 -18.89 -18.65
N ALA A 52 4.99 -18.11 -19.74
CA ALA A 52 5.57 -18.57 -20.99
C ALA A 52 6.96 -19.11 -20.68
N SER A 53 7.13 -20.42 -20.82
CA SER A 53 8.41 -21.14 -20.74
C SER A 53 9.29 -20.74 -19.54
N GLY A 54 9.00 -21.29 -18.36
CA GLY A 54 10.00 -21.55 -17.31
C GLY A 54 10.58 -20.37 -16.50
N ARG A 55 10.24 -19.12 -16.83
CA ARG A 55 10.83 -17.91 -16.19
C ARG A 55 9.83 -17.05 -15.40
N GLY A 56 8.70 -17.59 -14.99
CA GLY A 56 7.74 -16.89 -14.14
C GLY A 56 7.74 -17.41 -12.70
N LEU A 57 7.57 -16.49 -11.76
CA LEU A 57 7.33 -16.78 -10.35
C LEU A 57 6.01 -16.15 -9.94
N GLN A 58 5.17 -16.92 -9.23
CA GLN A 58 3.96 -16.40 -8.62
C GLN A 58 4.16 -16.32 -7.10
N LEU A 59 4.03 -15.11 -6.57
CA LEU A 59 4.06 -14.85 -5.12
C LEU A 59 2.66 -14.54 -4.63
N ARG A 60 2.29 -15.09 -3.48
CA ARG A 60 1.07 -14.69 -2.78
C ARG A 60 1.42 -13.57 -1.81
N ALA A 61 0.56 -12.56 -1.74
CA ALA A 61 0.68 -11.53 -0.71
C ALA A 61 0.53 -12.16 0.69
N GLY A 62 1.29 -11.64 1.66
CA GLY A 62 1.11 -11.97 3.06
C GLY A 62 -0.21 -11.43 3.61
N ALA A 63 -0.52 -11.79 4.86
CA ALA A 63 -1.73 -11.29 5.54
C ALA A 63 -1.74 -9.75 5.69
N ASP A 64 -0.56 -9.13 5.68
CA ASP A 64 -0.35 -7.68 5.72
C ASP A 64 -0.31 -7.03 4.32
N GLY A 65 -0.67 -7.77 3.27
CA GLY A 65 -0.69 -7.30 1.88
C GLY A 65 0.67 -7.19 1.20
N HIS A 66 1.77 -7.41 1.93
CA HIS A 66 3.11 -7.27 1.39
C HIS A 66 3.61 -8.58 0.77
N PHE A 67 4.38 -8.47 -0.31
CA PHE A 67 5.00 -9.62 -0.98
C PHE A 67 6.37 -9.87 -0.39
N ARG A 68 6.56 -11.03 0.23
CA ARG A 68 7.84 -11.48 0.76
C ARG A 68 8.26 -12.80 0.13
N THR A 69 9.55 -12.99 -0.03
CA THR A 69 10.13 -14.21 -0.58
C THR A 69 11.57 -14.37 -0.12
N GLU A 70 12.16 -15.53 -0.36
CA GLU A 70 13.60 -15.73 -0.27
C GLU A 70 14.27 -15.33 -1.57
N ALA A 71 15.35 -14.56 -1.47
CA ALA A 71 16.24 -14.22 -2.58
C ALA A 71 17.63 -14.80 -2.32
N ARG A 72 18.31 -15.22 -3.39
CA ARG A 72 19.68 -15.74 -3.34
C ARG A 72 20.64 -14.69 -3.89
N PHE A 73 21.47 -14.12 -3.02
CA PHE A 73 22.55 -13.18 -3.35
C PHE A 73 23.88 -13.92 -3.32
N GLU A 74 24.61 -13.98 -4.43
CA GLU A 74 25.94 -14.63 -4.47
C GLU A 74 25.97 -16.08 -3.92
N GLY A 75 24.83 -16.77 -3.89
CA GLY A 75 24.69 -18.11 -3.30
C GLY A 75 24.08 -18.16 -1.89
N ARG A 76 23.89 -17.02 -1.23
CA ARG A 76 23.37 -16.90 0.14
C ARG A 76 21.91 -16.50 0.12
N ILE A 77 21.10 -17.15 0.97
CA ILE A 77 19.65 -16.90 1.05
C ILE A 77 19.39 -15.77 2.03
N GLU A 78 18.54 -14.83 1.63
CA GLU A 78 18.07 -13.71 2.45
C GLU A 78 16.56 -13.50 2.24
N PRO A 79 15.77 -13.36 3.32
CA PRO A 79 14.37 -12.95 3.20
C PRO A 79 14.30 -11.50 2.70
N VAL A 80 13.46 -11.24 1.71
CA VAL A 80 13.29 -9.92 1.11
C VAL A 80 11.83 -9.51 1.00
N LEU A 81 11.62 -8.20 0.99
CA LEU A 81 10.37 -7.54 0.63
C LEU A 81 10.45 -7.13 -0.84
N ILE A 82 9.38 -7.35 -1.60
CA ILE A 82 9.25 -6.82 -2.95
C ILE A 82 8.67 -5.40 -2.85
N ASP A 83 9.50 -4.40 -3.11
CA ASP A 83 9.14 -2.99 -3.03
C ASP A 83 9.23 -2.34 -4.43
N THR A 84 8.08 -1.99 -5.01
CA THR A 84 8.01 -1.32 -6.31
C THR A 84 8.40 0.16 -6.25
N GLY A 85 8.49 0.74 -5.06
CA GLY A 85 8.90 2.13 -4.84
C GLY A 85 10.41 2.31 -4.71
N ALA A 86 11.17 1.21 -4.63
CA ALA A 86 12.61 1.25 -4.49
C ALA A 86 13.33 1.26 -5.85
N THR A 87 14.24 2.21 -6.05
CA THR A 87 15.11 2.25 -7.24
C THR A 87 16.24 1.23 -7.18
N TYR A 88 16.72 0.91 -5.97
CA TYR A 88 17.84 0.00 -5.72
C TYR A 88 17.39 -1.13 -4.80
N VAL A 89 18.11 -2.26 -4.84
CA VAL A 89 18.00 -3.23 -3.74
C VAL A 89 18.65 -2.60 -2.51
N ALA A 90 17.84 -2.35 -1.47
CA ALA A 90 18.31 -1.72 -0.24
C ALA A 90 18.62 -2.78 0.83
N VAL A 91 19.82 -2.71 1.41
CA VAL A 91 20.22 -3.54 2.54
C VAL A 91 20.98 -2.71 3.57
N ASN A 92 20.96 -3.12 4.83
CA ASN A 92 21.86 -2.54 5.84
C ASN A 92 23.26 -3.14 5.74
N GLU A 93 24.25 -2.45 6.29
CA GLU A 93 25.66 -2.84 6.24
C GLU A 93 25.92 -4.25 6.79
N ARG A 94 25.23 -4.61 7.88
CA ARG A 94 25.31 -5.95 8.48
C ARG A 94 24.87 -7.03 7.50
N THR A 95 23.76 -6.79 6.79
CA THR A 95 23.22 -7.72 5.79
C THR A 95 24.11 -7.76 4.55
N ALA A 96 24.56 -6.61 4.04
CA ALA A 96 25.50 -6.54 2.92
C ALA A 96 26.74 -7.43 3.15
N ARG A 97 27.37 -7.32 4.33
CA ARG A 97 28.50 -8.18 4.72
C ARG A 97 28.13 -9.66 4.75
N ARG A 98 26.98 -10.02 5.32
CA ARG A 98 26.48 -11.41 5.32
C ARG A 98 26.31 -11.93 3.89
N LEU A 99 25.86 -11.09 2.97
CA LEU A 99 25.67 -11.42 1.55
C LEU A 99 26.96 -11.41 0.72
N GLY A 100 28.10 -11.02 1.32
CA GLY A 100 29.39 -10.91 0.61
C GLY A 100 29.53 -9.63 -0.22
N ILE A 101 28.64 -8.65 -0.01
CA ILE A 101 28.71 -7.31 -0.60
C ILE A 101 29.52 -6.44 0.37
N ASN A 102 30.80 -6.26 0.06
CA ASN A 102 31.71 -5.50 0.90
C ASN A 102 31.80 -4.06 0.40
N VAL A 103 31.60 -3.12 1.31
CA VAL A 103 31.67 -1.69 1.07
C VAL A 103 32.64 -1.09 2.08
N PRO A 104 33.70 -0.39 1.65
CA PRO A 104 34.63 0.20 2.59
C PRO A 104 34.00 1.44 3.28
N PRO A 105 34.41 1.78 4.52
CA PRO A 105 33.81 2.90 5.26
C PRO A 105 33.80 4.24 4.52
N GLU A 106 34.79 4.50 3.68
CA GLU A 106 34.94 5.70 2.85
C GLU A 106 33.96 5.77 1.67
N ALA A 107 33.32 4.66 1.28
CA ALA A 107 32.38 4.63 0.17
C ALA A 107 30.97 5.12 0.55
N PHE A 108 30.71 5.38 1.84
CA PHE A 108 29.46 5.96 2.34
C PHE A 108 29.39 7.48 2.09
N THR A 109 29.43 7.87 0.83
CA THR A 109 29.41 9.27 0.38
C THR A 109 28.02 9.77 0.03
N GLY A 110 27.05 8.86 -0.16
CA GLY A 110 25.67 9.19 -0.48
C GLY A 110 24.81 9.43 0.77
N VAL A 111 23.65 10.05 0.58
CA VAL A 111 22.63 10.22 1.62
C VAL A 111 21.28 9.79 1.05
N ALA A 112 20.61 8.85 1.72
CA ALA A 112 19.24 8.44 1.42
C ALA A 112 18.27 9.14 2.36
N GLN A 113 17.15 9.61 1.81
CA GLN A 113 16.04 10.15 2.60
C GLN A 113 15.12 9.01 3.00
N THR A 114 14.98 8.80 4.31
CA THR A 114 14.10 7.77 4.87
C THR A 114 13.06 8.40 5.77
N ALA A 115 12.06 7.61 6.19
CA ALA A 115 11.05 8.06 7.14
C ALA A 115 11.66 8.51 8.49
N ASN A 116 12.80 7.93 8.88
CA ASN A 116 13.50 8.26 10.12
C ASN A 116 14.55 9.38 9.93
N GLY A 117 14.56 10.03 8.76
CA GLY A 117 15.50 11.09 8.40
C GLY A 117 16.59 10.63 7.42
N PRO A 118 17.53 11.54 7.10
CA PRO A 118 18.63 11.24 6.19
C PRO A 118 19.61 10.25 6.81
N MET A 119 20.08 9.28 6.03
CA MET A 119 21.12 8.33 6.46
C MET A 119 22.25 8.19 5.43
N PRO A 120 23.51 8.01 5.85
CA PRO A 120 24.61 7.73 4.93
C PRO A 120 24.42 6.40 4.22
N VAL A 121 24.65 6.39 2.92
CA VAL A 121 24.56 5.20 2.07
C VAL A 121 25.76 5.10 1.14
N ALA A 122 26.01 3.88 0.68
CA ALA A 122 26.97 3.58 -0.36
C ALA A 122 26.29 2.77 -1.46
N LEU A 123 26.75 2.95 -2.70
CA LEU A 123 26.32 2.11 -3.82
C LEU A 123 27.33 0.99 -4.05
N ALA A 124 26.82 -0.21 -4.28
CA ALA A 124 27.57 -1.39 -4.62
C ALA A 124 26.85 -2.17 -5.72
N LYS A 125 27.48 -3.25 -6.19
CA LYS A 125 26.86 -4.18 -7.13
C LYS A 125 26.84 -5.59 -6.56
N ALA A 126 25.69 -6.24 -6.65
CA ALA A 126 25.58 -7.69 -6.53
C ALA A 126 25.77 -8.31 -7.93
N ARG A 127 26.66 -9.29 -8.07
CA ARG A 127 26.91 -9.94 -9.35
C ARG A 127 25.72 -10.78 -9.79
N ARG A 128 25.00 -11.37 -8.83
CA ARG A 128 23.83 -12.21 -9.10
C ARG A 128 22.83 -12.20 -7.96
N ILE A 129 21.58 -11.93 -8.30
CA ILE A 129 20.41 -12.09 -7.43
C ILE A 129 19.41 -13.00 -8.13
N ALA A 130 18.91 -14.01 -7.42
CA ALA A 130 17.89 -14.92 -7.94
C ALA A 130 16.73 -15.08 -6.98
N ILE A 131 15.51 -15.16 -7.53
CA ILE A 131 14.27 -15.47 -6.80
C ILE A 131 13.55 -16.55 -7.61
N GLY A 132 13.38 -17.74 -7.02
CA GLY A 132 12.82 -18.88 -7.75
C GLY A 132 13.63 -19.19 -9.02
N SER A 133 12.95 -19.18 -10.18
CA SER A 133 13.57 -19.38 -11.50
C SER A 133 14.06 -18.09 -12.18
N VAL A 134 13.84 -16.92 -11.57
CA VAL A 134 14.23 -15.62 -12.10
C VAL A 134 15.60 -15.25 -11.56
N GLU A 135 16.54 -14.95 -12.45
CA GLU A 135 17.90 -14.52 -12.11
C GLU A 135 18.25 -13.25 -12.87
N VAL A 136 18.85 -12.30 -12.14
CA VAL A 136 19.40 -11.06 -12.66
C VAL A 136 20.86 -10.91 -12.22
N ARG A 137 21.64 -10.18 -13.02
CA ARG A 137 23.08 -9.99 -12.81
C ARG A 137 23.42 -8.50 -12.76
N ASP A 138 24.57 -8.20 -12.14
CA ASP A 138 25.13 -6.85 -12.05
C ASP A 138 24.16 -5.79 -11.47
N VAL A 139 23.41 -6.21 -10.45
CA VAL A 139 22.33 -5.45 -9.82
C VAL A 139 22.88 -4.38 -8.89
N ASP A 140 22.38 -3.17 -9.01
CA ASP A 140 22.72 -2.07 -8.10
C ASP A 140 22.08 -2.27 -6.72
N VAL A 141 22.94 -2.18 -5.70
CA VAL A 141 22.59 -2.37 -4.30
C VAL A 141 22.97 -1.10 -3.54
N MET A 142 22.00 -0.54 -2.82
CA MET A 142 22.23 0.54 -1.87
C MET A 142 22.46 -0.06 -0.48
N VAL A 143 23.62 0.24 0.10
CA VAL A 143 23.98 -0.20 1.45
C VAL A 143 23.82 0.97 2.41
N ALA A 144 22.89 0.84 3.34
CA ALA A 144 22.69 1.79 4.43
C ALA A 144 23.68 1.57 5.57
N LYS A 145 24.27 2.65 6.08
CA LYS A 145 25.21 2.60 7.20
C LYS A 145 24.50 2.24 8.50
N GLY A 146 25.04 1.29 9.26
CA GLY A 146 24.48 0.86 10.55
C GLY A 146 23.45 -0.28 10.46
N GLU A 147 22.57 -0.34 11.46
CA GLU A 147 21.49 -1.34 11.56
C GLU A 147 20.17 -0.64 11.24
N ALA A 148 19.73 -0.75 9.98
CA ALA A 148 18.34 -0.40 9.63
C ALA A 148 17.39 -1.41 10.30
#